data_AF-B0YEQ2-F1
#
_entry.id   AF-B0YEQ2-F1
#
_cell.length_a   1.000
_cell.length_b   1.000
_cell.length_c   1.000
_cell.angle_alpha   90.00
_cell.angle_beta   90.00
_cell.angle_gamma   90.00
#
_symmetry.space_group_name_H-M   'P 1'
#
loop_
_entity.id
_entity.type
_entity.pdbx_description
1 polymer ?
#
loop_
_entity_poly.entity_id
_entity_poly.type
_entity_poly.pdbx_seq_one_letter_code
_entity_poly.pdbx_strand_id
1 'polypeptide(L)'
;MPRSDEAEWWFNAVYEAVQSIPYGKVTSYGHIALLLGEPKRPRQVGICLKHLPSDTSQHFHSGNVPWQRVINSKGMISHRYVDEMLSKFHDADFCRGPGSAERQAEALRQEGVQVDVDSMGDFYVDFARYGWFPERLPGEESEDSEDEGDAQ
;
A
#
# COMPACT_ATOMS: atom_id res chain seq x y z
N MET A 1 19.56 -11.10 8.57
CA MET A 1 19.55 -12.23 7.60
C MET A 1 19.52 -11.60 6.22
N PRO A 2 20.45 -11.91 5.32
CA PRO A 2 20.33 -11.48 3.93
C PRO A 2 19.02 -12.05 3.38
N ARG A 3 18.24 -11.24 2.67
CA ARG A 3 17.05 -11.71 1.96
C ARG A 3 17.55 -12.63 0.83
N SER A 4 16.82 -13.69 0.51
CA SER A 4 17.10 -14.44 -0.73
C SER A 4 16.93 -13.50 -1.92
N ASP A 5 17.61 -13.77 -3.04
CA ASP A 5 17.51 -12.93 -4.26
C ASP A 5 16.04 -12.73 -4.71
N GLU A 6 15.22 -13.78 -4.56
CA GLU A 6 13.76 -13.72 -4.80
C GLU A 6 13.05 -12.74 -3.85
N ALA A 7 13.43 -12.73 -2.57
CA ALA A 7 12.84 -11.81 -1.60
C ALA A 7 13.30 -10.37 -1.84
N GLU A 8 14.53 -10.13 -2.29
CA GLU A 8 14.96 -8.78 -2.67
C GLU A 8 14.20 -8.28 -3.90
N TRP A 9 14.06 -9.11 -4.93
CA TRP A 9 13.25 -8.80 -6.11
C TRP A 9 11.80 -8.48 -5.74
N TRP A 10 11.17 -9.30 -4.90
CA TRP A 10 9.78 -9.08 -4.46
C TRP A 10 9.61 -7.75 -3.72
N PHE A 11 10.57 -7.39 -2.85
CA PHE A 11 10.53 -6.11 -2.14
C PHE A 11 10.64 -4.93 -3.09
N ASN A 12 11.58 -4.98 -4.04
CA ASN A 12 11.77 -3.93 -5.03
C ASN A 12 10.53 -3.76 -5.92
N ALA A 13 9.98 -4.87 -6.42
CA ALA A 13 8.78 -4.87 -7.25
C ALA A 13 7.57 -4.26 -6.52
N VAL A 14 7.39 -4.57 -5.22
CA VAL A 14 6.36 -3.94 -4.39
C VAL A 14 6.58 -2.43 -4.26
N TYR A 15 7.82 -1.99 -4.05
CA TYR A 15 8.13 -0.57 -3.90
C TYR A 15 7.94 0.23 -5.19
N GLU A 16 8.25 -0.35 -6.34
CA GLU A 16 8.00 0.23 -7.67
C GLU A 16 6.50 0.31 -7.99
N ALA A 17 5.75 -0.76 -7.72
CA ALA A 17 4.30 -0.78 -7.90
C ALA A 17 3.60 0.28 -7.03
N VAL A 18 4.08 0.48 -5.79
CA VAL A 18 3.53 1.50 -4.88
C VAL A 18 3.91 2.92 -5.31
N GLN A 19 5.09 3.14 -5.88
CA GLN A 19 5.47 4.43 -6.46
C GLN A 19 4.63 4.81 -7.68
N SER A 20 4.11 3.83 -8.40
CA SER A 20 3.23 4.04 -9.56
C SER A 20 1.84 4.57 -9.18
N ILE A 21 1.47 4.53 -7.89
CA ILE A 21 0.18 5.04 -7.42
C ILE A 21 0.19 6.58 -7.51
N PRO A 22 -0.71 7.21 -8.27
CA PRO A 22 -0.72 8.66 -8.41
C PRO A 22 -1.14 9.36 -7.11
N TYR A 23 -0.74 10.63 -7.00
CA TYR A 23 -1.09 11.49 -5.87
C TYR A 23 -2.60 11.63 -5.70
N GLY A 24 -3.09 11.55 -4.46
CA GLY A 24 -4.52 11.66 -4.17
C GLY A 24 -5.31 10.42 -4.58
N LYS A 25 -4.65 9.30 -4.88
CA LYS A 25 -5.30 8.00 -5.11
C LYS A 25 -4.80 6.95 -4.13
N VAL A 26 -5.64 5.95 -3.91
CA VAL A 26 -5.39 4.84 -2.99
C VAL A 26 -5.63 3.51 -3.68
N THR A 27 -4.93 2.49 -3.22
CA THR A 27 -5.11 1.11 -3.70
C THR A 27 -5.12 0.14 -2.52
N SER A 28 -5.35 -1.14 -2.80
CA SER A 28 -5.37 -2.18 -1.77
C SER A 28 -4.14 -3.08 -1.81
N TYR A 29 -3.79 -3.68 -0.67
CA TYR A 29 -2.73 -4.69 -0.59
C TYR A 29 -2.96 -5.86 -1.56
N GLY A 30 -4.22 -6.26 -1.74
CA GLY A 30 -4.62 -7.29 -2.70
C GLY A 30 -4.38 -6.88 -4.14
N HIS A 31 -4.63 -5.61 -4.45
CA HIS A 31 -4.43 -5.10 -5.80
C HIS A 31 -2.95 -5.02 -6.19
N ILE A 32 -2.08 -4.56 -5.28
CA ILE A 32 -0.63 -4.59 -5.53
C ILE A 32 -0.14 -6.03 -5.75
N ALA A 33 -0.60 -6.97 -4.93
CA ALA A 33 -0.24 -8.37 -5.09
C ALA A 33 -0.73 -8.94 -6.43
N LEU A 34 -1.92 -8.53 -6.90
CA LEU A 34 -2.46 -8.90 -8.21
C LEU A 34 -1.63 -8.31 -9.36
N LEU A 35 -1.24 -7.04 -9.28
CA LEU A 35 -0.41 -6.37 -10.30
C LEU A 35 0.96 -7.04 -10.46
N LEU A 36 1.51 -7.61 -9.39
CA LEU A 36 2.78 -8.35 -9.41
C LEU A 36 2.62 -9.83 -9.80
N GLY A 37 1.43 -10.27 -10.23
CA GLY A 37 1.16 -11.65 -10.62
C GLY A 37 1.00 -12.64 -9.46
N GLU A 38 0.99 -12.16 -8.21
CA GLU A 38 0.97 -12.97 -6.99
C GLU A 38 -0.25 -12.65 -6.08
N PRO A 39 -1.50 -12.80 -6.57
CA PRO A 39 -2.71 -12.37 -5.86
C PRO A 39 -2.93 -13.09 -4.52
N LYS A 40 -2.23 -14.20 -4.27
CA LYS A 40 -2.30 -14.97 -3.03
C LYS A 40 -1.41 -14.41 -1.91
N ARG A 41 -0.63 -13.35 -2.16
CA ARG A 41 0.37 -12.81 -1.23
C ARG A 41 0.14 -11.37 -0.70
N PRO A 42 -1.10 -10.89 -0.45
CA PRO A 42 -1.32 -9.51 0.03
C PRO A 42 -0.68 -9.21 1.39
N ARG A 43 -0.54 -10.22 2.26
CA ARG A 43 0.16 -10.06 3.55
C ARG A 43 1.64 -9.75 3.37
N GLN A 44 2.28 -10.30 2.34
CA GLN A 44 3.69 -10.05 2.07
C GLN A 44 3.93 -8.61 1.64
N VAL A 45 3.03 -8.02 0.85
CA VAL A 45 3.05 -6.58 0.52
C VAL A 45 3.07 -5.73 1.80
N GLY A 46 2.19 -6.04 2.77
CA GLY A 46 2.18 -5.35 4.06
C GLY A 46 3.48 -5.51 4.86
N ILE A 47 4.12 -6.68 4.78
CA ILE A 47 5.44 -6.93 5.40
C ILE A 47 6.51 -6.07 4.71
N CYS A 48 6.51 -5.96 3.39
CA CYS A 48 7.43 -5.11 2.64
C CYS A 48 7.31 -3.65 3.05
N LEU A 49 6.08 -3.13 3.15
CA LEU A 49 5.82 -1.76 3.60
C LEU A 49 6.15 -1.53 5.08
N LYS A 50 6.07 -2.56 5.93
CA LYS A 50 6.48 -2.47 7.33
C LYS A 50 8.01 -2.36 7.49
N HIS A 51 8.77 -2.99 6.61
CA HIS A 51 10.24 -2.99 6.65
C HIS A 51 10.86 -1.88 5.80
N LEU A 52 10.07 -0.89 5.42
CA LEU A 52 10.55 0.22 4.62
C LEU A 52 11.52 1.05 5.49
N PRO A 53 12.76 1.28 5.03
CA PRO A 53 13.73 2.01 5.81
C PRO A 53 13.35 3.49 5.86
N SER A 54 13.59 4.11 7.02
CA SER A 54 13.48 5.57 7.18
C SER A 54 14.74 6.30 6.72
N ASP A 55 15.81 5.57 6.42
CA ASP A 55 17.07 6.11 5.96
C ASP A 55 16.96 6.58 4.50
N THR A 56 17.11 7.88 4.29
CA THR A 56 17.02 8.53 2.98
C THR A 56 18.22 8.25 2.08
N SER A 57 19.27 7.60 2.58
CA SER A 57 20.40 7.15 1.75
C SER A 57 20.09 5.89 0.93
N GLN A 58 19.02 5.17 1.27
CA GLN A 58 18.59 3.98 0.53
C GLN A 58 17.77 4.35 -0.70
N HIS A 59 17.87 3.54 -1.75
CA HIS A 59 17.14 3.76 -3.01
C HIS A 59 15.62 3.80 -2.80
N PHE A 60 15.08 2.87 -1.99
CA PHE A 60 13.69 2.88 -1.54
C PHE A 60 13.64 3.25 -0.06
N HIS A 61 12.94 4.33 0.27
CA HIS A 61 12.79 4.80 1.64
C HIS A 61 11.40 5.43 1.85
N SER A 62 11.03 5.64 3.11
CA SER A 62 9.68 6.11 3.51
C SER A 62 9.30 7.51 3.03
N GLY A 63 10.26 8.24 2.46
CA GLY A 63 10.04 9.54 1.82
C GLY A 63 9.79 9.46 0.32
N ASN A 64 10.26 8.41 -0.37
CA ASN A 64 10.03 8.21 -1.81
C ASN A 64 8.87 7.24 -2.08
N VAL A 65 8.69 6.21 -1.24
CA VAL A 65 7.62 5.22 -1.42
C VAL A 65 6.36 5.65 -0.67
N PRO A 66 5.23 5.96 -1.34
CA PRO A 66 4.02 6.47 -0.71
C PRO A 66 3.20 5.36 -0.04
N TRP A 67 3.75 4.76 1.00
CA TRP A 67 3.14 3.63 1.73
C TRP A 67 1.75 3.96 2.29
N GLN A 68 1.44 5.23 2.56
CA GLN A 68 0.14 5.68 3.05
C GLN A 68 -1.00 5.42 2.07
N ARG A 69 -0.72 5.31 0.77
CA ARG A 69 -1.72 5.09 -0.30
C ARG A 69 -2.24 3.65 -0.35
N VAL A 70 -1.63 2.72 0.40
CA VAL A 70 -2.03 1.31 0.43
C VAL A 70 -2.87 1.02 1.68
N ILE A 71 -4.15 0.69 1.46
CA ILE A 71 -5.13 0.44 2.52
C ILE A 71 -5.78 -0.96 2.39
N ASN A 72 -6.64 -1.32 3.34
CA ASN A 72 -7.33 -2.61 3.32
C ASN A 72 -8.30 -2.70 2.12
N SER A 73 -8.62 -3.90 1.65
CA SER A 73 -9.62 -4.14 0.58
C SER A 73 -11.03 -3.64 0.91
N LYS A 74 -11.31 -3.37 2.19
CA LYS A 74 -12.55 -2.73 2.64
C LYS A 74 -12.53 -1.20 2.57
N GLY A 75 -11.45 -0.56 2.12
CA GLY A 75 -11.31 0.90 2.14
C GLY A 75 -10.97 1.45 3.54
N MET A 76 -10.65 0.58 4.50
CA MET A 76 -10.33 0.97 5.87
C MET A 76 -8.82 1.10 6.10
N ILE A 77 -8.43 2.06 6.94
CA ILE A 77 -7.04 2.19 7.41
C ILE A 77 -6.85 1.29 8.62
N SER A 78 -6.01 0.26 8.48
CA SER A 78 -5.74 -0.69 9.56
C SER A 78 -4.96 -0.02 10.69
N HIS A 79 -5.48 -0.09 11.92
CA HIS A 79 -4.73 0.26 13.12
C HIS A 79 -3.52 -0.66 13.26
N ARG A 80 -2.31 -0.10 13.13
CA ARG A 80 -1.08 -0.81 13.49
C ARG A 80 -0.89 -0.67 14.98
N TYR A 81 -1.05 -1.77 15.71
CA TYR A 81 -0.58 -1.87 17.09
C TYR A 81 0.94 -1.70 17.07
N VAL A 82 1.40 -0.58 17.61
CA VAL A 82 2.81 -0.46 18.00
C VAL A 82 2.97 -1.31 19.25
N ASP A 83 3.87 -2.29 19.18
CA ASP A 83 4.22 -3.17 20.30
C ASP A 83 5.10 -2.43 21.32
N GLU A 84 4.79 -1.16 21.59
CA GLU A 84 5.46 -0.39 22.64
C GLU A 84 4.57 -0.36 23.88
N MET A 85 4.76 -1.44 24.64
CA MET A 85 4.70 -1.49 26.10
C MET A 85 3.31 -1.58 26.75
N LEU A 86 3.01 -2.81 27.18
CA LEU A 86 2.06 -3.18 28.22
C LEU A 86 0.58 -2.81 27.98
N SER A 87 -0.11 -3.80 27.42
CA SER A 87 -1.42 -4.32 27.86
C SER A 87 -1.51 -4.47 29.40
N LYS A 88 -1.45 -3.37 30.16
CA LYS A 88 -1.77 -3.38 31.61
C LYS A 88 -3.20 -2.93 31.92
N PHE A 89 -3.95 -2.51 30.91
CA PHE A 89 -5.35 -2.13 31.05
C PHE A 89 -6.20 -3.05 30.18
N HIS A 90 -7.15 -3.76 30.80
CA HIS A 90 -8.07 -4.71 30.18
C HIS A 90 -9.18 -4.04 29.34
N ASP A 91 -9.06 -2.74 29.06
CA ASP A 91 -10.04 -2.01 28.26
C ASP A 91 -9.64 -2.02 26.79
N ALA A 92 -10.37 -2.84 26.02
CA ALA A 92 -10.22 -2.98 24.57
C ALA A 92 -10.37 -1.66 23.80
N ASP A 93 -11.01 -0.63 24.40
CA ASP A 93 -11.15 0.71 23.83
C ASP A 93 -9.85 1.53 23.86
N PHE A 94 -8.93 1.27 24.79
CA PHE A 94 -7.66 2.00 24.91
C PHE A 94 -6.51 1.35 24.11
N CYS A 95 -6.74 0.14 23.61
CA CYS A 95 -5.76 -0.65 22.88
C CYS A 95 -5.61 -0.24 21.40
N ARG A 96 -6.53 0.56 20.83
CA ARG A 96 -6.28 1.21 19.53
C ARG A 96 -5.12 2.20 19.70
N GLY A 97 -3.90 1.76 19.43
CA GLY A 97 -2.70 2.60 19.53
C GLY A 97 -2.93 3.95 18.84
N PRO A 98 -2.98 5.06 19.60
CA PRO A 98 -3.28 6.37 19.03
C PRO A 98 -2.12 6.76 18.11
N GLY A 99 -2.42 7.07 16.86
CA GLY A 99 -1.47 7.72 15.97
C GLY A 99 -1.01 6.96 14.73
N SER A 100 -1.04 5.62 14.67
CA SER A 100 -0.52 4.94 13.45
C SER A 100 -1.50 5.03 12.27
N ALA A 101 -2.77 4.72 12.51
CA ALA A 101 -3.85 4.93 11.53
C ALA A 101 -4.11 6.42 11.29
N GLU A 102 -4.01 7.24 12.33
CA GLU A 102 -4.22 8.69 12.25
C GLU A 102 -3.15 9.38 11.41
N ARG A 103 -1.86 9.02 11.56
CA ARG A 103 -0.79 9.53 10.68
C ARG A 103 -1.01 9.15 9.22
N GLN A 104 -1.48 7.93 8.97
CA GLN A 104 -1.81 7.49 7.61
C GLN A 104 -3.02 8.27 7.06
N ALA A 105 -4.06 8.47 7.86
CA ALA A 105 -5.23 9.26 7.50
C ALA A 105 -4.85 10.71 7.20
N GLU A 106 -4.00 11.32 8.04
CA GLU A 106 -3.52 12.67 7.87
C GLU A 106 -2.68 12.83 6.62
N ALA A 107 -1.76 11.89 6.36
CA ALA A 107 -0.99 11.87 5.11
C ALA A 107 -1.90 11.79 3.88
N LEU A 108 -2.95 10.95 3.91
CA LEU A 108 -3.94 10.87 2.84
C LEU A 108 -4.74 12.18 2.68
N ARG A 109 -5.14 12.83 3.78
CA ARG A 109 -5.83 14.12 3.76
C ARG A 109 -4.97 15.24 3.17
N GLN A 110 -3.67 15.24 3.48
CA GLN A 110 -2.71 16.17 2.87
C GLN A 110 -2.59 15.94 1.36
N GLU A 111 -2.89 14.74 0.88
CA GLU A 111 -2.99 14.43 -0.55
C GLU A 111 -4.34 14.78 -1.20
N GLY A 112 -5.29 15.33 -0.43
CA GLY A 112 -6.64 15.63 -0.91
C GLY A 112 -7.58 14.42 -0.94
N VAL A 113 -7.19 13.30 -0.34
CA VAL A 113 -8.06 12.14 -0.16
C VAL A 113 -8.99 12.39 1.03
N GLN A 114 -10.28 12.28 0.81
CA GLN A 114 -11.27 12.38 1.89
C GLN A 114 -11.25 11.09 2.71
N VAL A 115 -10.98 11.23 4.02
CA VAL A 115 -10.96 10.13 4.98
C VAL A 115 -12.05 10.37 6.02
N ASP A 116 -13.12 9.59 5.92
CA ASP A 116 -14.25 9.62 6.85
C ASP A 116 -13.92 8.80 8.11
N VAL A 117 -14.60 9.09 9.21
CA VAL A 117 -14.40 8.41 10.50
C VAL A 117 -15.73 7.84 10.96
N ASP A 118 -15.77 6.55 11.28
CA ASP A 118 -16.96 5.89 11.83
C ASP A 118 -17.08 6.15 13.35
N SER A 119 -18.26 5.90 13.90
CA SER A 119 -18.60 5.86 15.32
C SER A 119 -17.64 5.06 16.20
N MET A 120 -16.96 4.05 15.63
CA MET A 120 -15.94 3.23 16.31
C MET A 120 -14.51 3.82 16.22
N GLY A 121 -14.33 4.99 15.61
CA GLY A 121 -13.01 5.61 15.41
C GLY A 121 -12.16 4.97 14.31
N ASP A 122 -12.77 4.15 13.44
CA ASP A 122 -12.13 3.62 12.25
C ASP A 122 -12.13 4.65 11.12
N PHE A 123 -11.03 4.71 10.38
CA PHE A 123 -10.88 5.60 9.22
C PHE A 123 -11.24 4.85 7.93
N TYR A 124 -12.06 5.47 7.09
CA TYR A 124 -12.57 4.92 5.83
C TYR A 124 -12.27 5.85 4.65
N VAL A 125 -11.97 5.25 3.49
CA VAL A 125 -11.76 5.94 2.21
C VAL A 125 -12.63 5.30 1.14
N ASP A 126 -13.33 6.14 0.39
CA ASP A 126 -14.15 5.70 -0.73
C ASP A 126 -13.30 5.35 -1.96
N PHE A 127 -13.21 4.07 -2.27
CA PHE A 127 -12.54 3.55 -3.46
C PHE A 127 -13.23 3.96 -4.77
N ALA A 128 -14.53 4.26 -4.80
CA ALA A 128 -15.17 4.71 -6.02
C ALA A 128 -14.61 6.06 -6.49
N ARG A 129 -14.20 6.91 -5.53
CA ARG A 129 -13.67 8.25 -5.82
C ARG A 129 -12.15 8.28 -5.91
N TYR A 130 -11.48 7.59 -5.01
CA TYR A 130 -10.03 7.65 -4.84
C TYR A 130 -9.31 6.36 -5.24
N GLY A 131 -10.03 5.32 -5.65
CA GLY A 131 -9.46 4.05 -6.05
C GLY A 131 -8.58 4.16 -7.29
N TRP A 132 -7.41 3.53 -7.21
CA TRP A 132 -6.52 3.26 -8.34
C TRP A 132 -6.38 1.74 -8.47
N PHE A 133 -7.10 1.21 -9.46
CA PHE A 133 -7.18 -0.22 -9.75
C PHE A 133 -6.95 -0.48 -11.25
N PRO A 134 -5.77 -0.15 -11.80
CA PRO A 134 -5.47 -0.50 -13.18
C PRO A 134 -5.29 -2.02 -13.33
N GLU A 135 -5.50 -2.54 -14.54
CA GLU A 135 -5.28 -3.96 -14.83
C GLU A 135 -3.78 -4.30 -15.00
N ARG A 136 -2.93 -3.31 -15.34
CA ARG A 136 -1.46 -3.42 -15.45
C ARG A 136 -0.75 -2.15 -14.99
N LEU A 137 0.54 -2.24 -14.64
CA LEU A 137 1.33 -1.08 -14.22
C LEU A 137 1.67 -0.18 -15.43
N PRO A 138 1.57 1.16 -15.29
CA PRO A 138 1.93 2.09 -16.37
C PRO A 138 3.45 2.03 -16.60
N GLY A 139 3.89 1.27 -17.59
CA GLY A 139 5.31 1.01 -17.89
C GLY A 139 5.58 -0.34 -18.53
N GLU A 140 4.64 -1.29 -18.43
CA GLU A 140 4.62 -2.46 -19.31
C GLU A 140 4.07 -2.02 -20.67
N GLU A 141 4.94 -1.55 -21.55
CA GLU A 141 4.61 -1.39 -22.97
C GLU A 141 4.05 -2.73 -23.46
N SER A 142 2.83 -2.69 -23.97
CA SER A 142 2.34 -3.76 -24.82
C SER A 142 3.23 -3.71 -26.06
N GLU A 143 4.17 -4.64 -26.18
CA GLU A 143 4.47 -5.20 -27.49
C GLU A 143 3.21 -5.95 -27.97
N ASP A 144 2.12 -5.21 -28.18
CA ASP A 144 1.07 -5.67 -29.09
C ASP A 144 1.73 -5.60 -30.46
N SER A 145 2.33 -6.74 -30.80
CA SER A 145 2.94 -6.99 -32.08
C SER A 145 1.87 -6.66 -33.13
N GLU A 146 2.16 -5.66 -33.96
CA GLU A 146 1.49 -5.43 -35.21
C GLU A 146 1.59 -6.73 -36.03
N ASP A 147 0.63 -7.63 -35.89
CA ASP A 147 0.44 -8.70 -36.86
C ASP A 147 -0.29 -8.07 -38.05
N GLU A 148 0.46 -7.28 -38.82
CA GLU A 148 0.15 -6.99 -40.22
C GLU A 148 0.18 -8.32 -40.99
N GLY A 149 -0.94 -9.03 -40.97
CA GLY A 149 -1.22 -10.10 -41.90
C GLY A 149 -1.69 -9.53 -43.25
N ASP A 150 -0.77 -8.94 -44.03
CA ASP A 150 -0.91 -8.86 -45.49
C ASP A 150 -0.60 -10.24 -46.09
N ALA A 151 -1.51 -10.78 -46.91
CA ALA A 151 -1.20 -11.42 -48.19
C ALA A 151 -2.35 -12.31 -48.72
N GLN A 152 -2.97 -11.78 -49.79
CA GLN A 152 -3.53 -12.44 -50.99
C GLN A 152 -4.74 -13.38 -50.91
#